data_AF-A0A957KZN1-F1
#
_entry.id   AF-A0A957KZN1-F1
#
_cell.length_a   1.000
_cell.length_b   1.000
_cell.length_c   1.000
_cell.angle_alpha   90.00
_cell.angle_beta   90.00
_cell.angle_gamma   90.00
#
_symmetry.space_group_name_H-M   'P 1'
#
loop_
_entity.id
_entity.type
_entity.pdbx_description
1 polymer ?
#
loop_
_entity_poly.entity_id
_entity_poly.type
_entity_poly.pdbx_seq_one_letter_code
_entity_poly.pdbx_strand_id
1 'polypeptide(L)'
;PVPVVLAAEYRAVHPSYRQGGWLNWLHTVVLYLVALGAFTLVYEARLRSLLSGTIIVLVTFLLSYRLFWPRLEGGRPPALYAGVVAFLSGQLVWILNYWHLSGLRGGLLLLLFFYLLTGILLTGRFNRQLIIEYGSITLIALLGIFLLAP
;
A
#
# COMPACT_ATOMS: atom_id res chain seq x y z
N PRO A 1 -3.33 -5.78 -6.69
CA PRO A 1 -3.61 -6.66 -7.85
C PRO A 1 -4.55 -7.83 -7.45
N VAL A 2 -5.80 -7.79 -7.93
CA VAL A 2 -6.66 -8.98 -7.87
C VAL A 2 -6.01 -10.01 -8.81
N PRO A 3 -5.77 -11.26 -8.38
CA PRO A 3 -5.22 -12.29 -9.26
C PRO A 3 -6.10 -12.36 -10.51
N VAL A 4 -5.51 -12.33 -11.71
CA VAL A 4 -6.27 -12.26 -12.97
C VAL A 4 -7.31 -13.39 -13.07
N VAL A 5 -7.00 -14.54 -12.46
CA VAL A 5 -7.87 -15.71 -12.33
C VAL A 5 -9.08 -15.43 -11.42
N LEU A 6 -8.86 -14.83 -10.25
CA LEU A 6 -9.93 -14.40 -9.34
C LEU A 6 -10.75 -13.24 -9.92
N ALA A 7 -10.13 -12.35 -10.70
CA ALA A 7 -10.85 -11.28 -11.41
C ALA A 7 -11.77 -11.83 -12.51
N ALA A 8 -11.39 -12.93 -13.16
CA ALA A 8 -12.22 -13.61 -14.14
C ALA A 8 -13.36 -14.41 -13.49
N GLU A 9 -13.05 -15.12 -12.40
CA GLU A 9 -14.02 -15.95 -11.68
C GLU A 9 -15.05 -15.10 -10.91
N TYR A 10 -14.61 -14.02 -10.27
CA TYR A 10 -15.50 -13.08 -9.59
C TYR A 10 -16.43 -12.34 -10.56
N ARG A 11 -15.95 -12.09 -11.80
CA ARG A 11 -16.75 -11.47 -12.87
C ARG A 11 -17.79 -12.45 -13.47
N ALA A 12 -17.61 -13.76 -13.28
CA ALA A 12 -18.55 -14.78 -13.73
C ALA A 12 -19.65 -15.09 -12.69
N VAL A 13 -19.39 -14.93 -11.39
CA VAL A 13 -20.27 -15.44 -10.31
C VAL A 13 -21.28 -14.41 -9.77
N HIS A 14 -21.03 -13.10 -9.86
CA HIS A 14 -21.94 -12.09 -9.30
C HIS A 14 -22.35 -10.97 -10.30
N PRO A 15 -23.46 -11.15 -11.03
CA PRO A 15 -23.95 -10.14 -11.99
C PRO A 15 -24.62 -8.91 -11.33
N SER A 16 -24.74 -8.85 -10.01
CA SER A 16 -25.54 -7.83 -9.30
C SER A 16 -24.78 -6.58 -8.82
N TYR A 17 -23.44 -6.52 -8.94
CA TYR A 17 -22.65 -5.32 -8.59
C TYR A 17 -22.26 -4.49 -9.82
N ARG A 18 -23.25 -4.21 -10.68
CA ARG A 18 -23.10 -3.37 -11.88
C ARG A 18 -23.24 -1.87 -11.56
N GLN A 19 -22.65 -1.41 -10.46
CA GLN A 19 -22.53 0.02 -10.15
C GLN A 19 -21.06 0.39 -9.95
N GLY A 20 -20.47 1.01 -10.99
CA GLY A 20 -19.33 1.92 -10.84
C GLY A 20 -17.94 1.30 -10.72
N GLY A 21 -17.59 0.27 -11.52
CA GLY A 21 -16.21 -0.26 -11.56
C GLY A 21 -15.14 0.83 -11.77
N TRP A 22 -15.45 1.86 -12.57
CA TRP A 22 -14.56 3.02 -12.79
C TRP A 22 -14.43 3.93 -11.56
N LEU A 23 -15.52 4.23 -10.83
CA LEU A 23 -15.47 5.08 -9.64
C LEU A 23 -14.70 4.42 -8.49
N ASN A 24 -14.84 3.11 -8.32
CA ASN A 24 -14.08 2.36 -7.32
C ASN A 24 -12.60 2.27 -7.68
N TRP A 25 -12.29 2.13 -8.98
CA TRP A 25 -10.92 2.14 -9.46
C TRP A 25 -10.27 3.52 -9.28
N LEU A 26 -10.97 4.59 -9.67
CA LEU A 26 -10.52 5.97 -9.43
C LEU A 26 -10.28 6.25 -7.94
N HIS A 27 -11.20 5.86 -7.06
CA HIS A 27 -10.99 6.02 -5.61
C HIS A 27 -9.72 5.35 -5.12
N THR A 28 -9.43 4.16 -5.64
CA THR A 28 -8.24 3.40 -5.28
C THR A 28 -6.98 4.09 -5.80
N VAL A 29 -6.99 4.53 -7.06
CA VAL A 29 -5.87 5.28 -7.66
C VAL A 29 -5.63 6.59 -6.92
N VAL A 30 -6.66 7.36 -6.62
CA VAL A 30 -6.57 8.61 -5.85
C VAL A 30 -6.00 8.35 -4.46
N LEU A 31 -6.42 7.29 -3.77
CA LEU A 31 -5.83 6.92 -2.47
C LEU A 31 -4.33 6.65 -2.57
N TYR A 32 -3.88 5.92 -3.59
CA TYR A 32 -2.44 5.67 -3.79
C TYR A 32 -1.67 6.92 -4.21
N LEU A 33 -2.26 7.82 -5.00
CA LEU A 33 -1.64 9.11 -5.34
C LEU A 33 -1.52 10.03 -4.12
N VAL A 34 -2.55 10.08 -3.28
CA VAL A 34 -2.52 10.81 -2.01
C VAL A 34 -1.48 10.20 -1.07
N ALA A 35 -1.39 8.87 -1.00
CA ALA A 35 -0.36 8.18 -0.23
C ALA A 35 1.04 8.56 -0.72
N LEU A 36 1.27 8.54 -2.04
CA LEU A 36 2.55 8.90 -2.64
C LEU A 36 2.93 10.35 -2.32
N GLY A 37 2.01 11.30 -2.49
CA GLY A 37 2.23 12.70 -2.17
C GLY A 37 2.58 12.89 -0.70
N ALA A 38 1.81 12.28 0.20
CA ALA A 38 2.06 12.32 1.64
C ALA A 38 3.42 11.71 2.00
N PHE A 39 3.76 10.53 1.49
CA PHE A 39 5.05 9.89 1.77
C PHE A 39 6.23 10.69 1.24
N THR A 40 6.10 11.26 0.04
CA THR A 40 7.15 12.10 -0.57
C THR A 40 7.35 13.38 0.23
N LEU A 41 6.27 14.07 0.61
CA LEU A 41 6.34 15.30 1.41
C LEU A 41 6.93 15.03 2.80
N VAL A 42 6.52 13.96 3.45
CA VAL A 42 7.02 13.63 4.79
C VAL A 42 8.50 13.24 4.76
N TYR A 43 8.96 12.62 3.66
CA TYR A 43 10.37 12.30 3.47
C TYR A 43 11.21 13.53 3.09
N GLU A 44 10.75 14.36 2.15
CA GLU A 44 11.40 15.63 1.77
C GLU A 44 11.49 16.60 2.94
N ALA A 45 10.45 16.66 3.78
CA ALA A 45 10.38 17.62 4.87
C ALA A 45 11.56 17.49 5.87
N ARG A 46 12.30 16.36 5.89
CA ARG A 46 13.43 16.07 6.81
C ARG A 46 13.21 16.57 8.24
N LEU A 47 11.95 16.62 8.68
CA LEU A 47 11.60 17.09 10.01
C LEU A 47 12.08 16.04 11.01
N ARG A 48 12.74 16.50 12.07
CA ARG A 48 13.39 15.69 13.12
C ARG A 48 12.63 14.37 13.36
N SER A 49 13.35 13.26 13.22
CA SER A 49 12.93 11.83 13.12
C SER A 49 11.64 11.40 13.85
N LEU A 50 11.33 11.99 15.01
CA LEU A 50 10.16 11.66 15.82
C LEU A 50 8.83 12.14 15.22
N LEU A 51 8.78 13.32 14.57
CA LEU A 51 7.55 13.87 13.98
C LEU A 51 7.18 13.21 12.65
N SER A 52 8.18 12.90 11.83
CA SER A 52 7.99 12.20 10.54
C SER A 52 7.35 10.82 10.77
N GLY A 53 7.88 10.04 11.72
CA GLY A 53 7.35 8.72 12.06
C GLY A 53 5.88 8.76 12.50
N THR A 54 5.47 9.73 13.32
CA THR A 54 4.08 9.84 13.78
C THR A 54 3.12 10.20 12.63
N ILE A 55 3.53 11.11 11.74
CA ILE A 55 2.70 11.53 10.60
C ILE A 55 2.53 10.36 9.62
N ILE A 56 3.59 9.62 9.30
CA ILE A 56 3.46 8.42 8.44
C ILE A 56 2.55 7.38 9.08
N VAL A 57 2.73 7.08 10.36
CA VAL A 57 1.89 6.09 11.04
C VAL A 57 0.43 6.52 10.96
N LEU A 58 0.12 7.79 11.23
CA LEU A 58 -1.24 8.32 11.16
C LEU A 58 -1.82 8.23 9.74
N VAL A 59 -1.08 8.72 8.73
CA VAL A 59 -1.50 8.71 7.32
C VAL A 59 -1.70 7.29 6.83
N THR A 60 -0.75 6.40 7.12
CA THR A 60 -0.81 4.99 6.74
C THR A 60 -1.97 4.27 7.40
N PHE A 61 -2.25 4.58 8.67
CA PHE A 61 -3.38 4.02 9.40
C PHE A 61 -4.72 4.44 8.76
N LEU A 62 -4.91 5.74 8.52
CA LEU A 62 -6.11 6.29 7.90
C LEU A 62 -6.37 5.69 6.50
N LEU A 63 -5.32 5.65 5.67
CA LEU A 63 -5.41 5.09 4.32
C LEU A 63 -5.70 3.60 4.33
N SER A 64 -4.99 2.82 5.16
CA SER A 64 -5.21 1.38 5.30
C SER A 64 -6.62 1.09 5.81
N TYR A 65 -7.07 1.83 6.83
CA TYR A 65 -8.39 1.66 7.40
C TYR A 65 -9.48 1.90 6.37
N ARG A 66 -9.38 2.98 5.58
CA ARG A 66 -10.33 3.27 4.49
C ARG A 66 -10.29 2.20 3.40
N LEU A 67 -9.12 1.65 3.10
CA LEU A 67 -8.95 0.58 2.11
C LEU A 67 -9.61 -0.73 2.58
N PHE A 68 -9.44 -1.07 3.85
CA PHE A 68 -9.93 -2.30 4.48
C PHE A 68 -11.41 -2.25 4.85
N TRP A 69 -11.94 -1.07 5.18
CA TRP A 69 -13.31 -0.86 5.68
C TRP A 69 -14.41 -1.53 4.84
N PRO A 70 -14.47 -1.38 3.50
CA PRO A 70 -15.50 -2.04 2.70
C PRO A 70 -15.09 -3.44 2.20
N ARG A 71 -13.89 -3.94 2.52
CA ARG A 71 -13.30 -5.15 1.89
C ARG A 71 -13.14 -6.34 2.84
N LEU A 72 -13.15 -6.13 4.16
CA LEU A 72 -13.15 -7.22 5.14
C LEU A 72 -14.57 -7.52 5.62
N GLU A 73 -15.32 -8.31 4.85
CA GLU A 73 -16.55 -8.93 5.32
C GLU A 73 -16.20 -10.26 6.01
N GLY A 74 -16.47 -10.39 7.32
CA GLY A 74 -16.22 -11.63 8.06
C GLY A 74 -15.66 -11.50 9.49
N GLY A 75 -16.08 -10.50 10.27
CA GLY A 75 -15.79 -10.41 11.72
C GLY A 75 -14.34 -10.05 12.09
N ARG A 76 -13.47 -9.83 11.10
CA ARG A 76 -12.09 -9.36 11.31
C ARG A 76 -12.06 -7.85 11.47
N PRO A 77 -11.55 -7.30 12.58
CA PRO A 77 -11.51 -5.85 12.80
C PRO A 77 -10.54 -5.17 11.82
N PRO A 78 -11.03 -4.33 10.87
CA PRO A 78 -10.18 -3.66 9.87
C PRO A 78 -9.19 -2.69 10.50
N ALA A 79 -9.50 -2.18 11.70
CA ALA A 79 -8.61 -1.34 12.51
C ALA A 79 -7.32 -2.06 12.93
N LEU A 80 -7.38 -3.37 13.25
CA LEU A 80 -6.20 -4.14 13.65
C LEU A 80 -5.24 -4.32 12.47
N TYR A 81 -5.78 -4.66 11.29
CA TYR A 81 -4.99 -4.76 10.07
C TYR A 81 -4.39 -3.41 9.66
N ALA A 82 -5.17 -2.32 9.73
CA ALA A 82 -4.66 -0.98 9.49
C ALA A 82 -3.55 -0.59 10.48
N GLY A 83 -3.70 -0.96 11.76
CA GLY A 83 -2.69 -0.75 12.80
C GLY A 83 -1.37 -1.44 12.50
N VAL A 84 -1.42 -2.71 12.06
CA VAL A 84 -0.22 -3.46 11.67
C VAL A 84 0.50 -2.81 10.48
N VAL A 85 -0.24 -2.41 9.44
CA VAL A 85 0.34 -1.74 8.26
C VAL A 85 0.98 -0.41 8.66
N ALA A 86 0.28 0.39 9.48
CA ALA A 86 0.77 1.66 9.97
C ALA A 86 2.05 1.52 10.79
N PHE A 87 2.07 0.57 11.73
CA PHE A 87 3.23 0.30 12.58
C PHE A 87 4.44 -0.13 11.75
N LEU A 88 4.28 -1.12 10.86
CA LEU A 88 5.36 -1.59 10.00
C LEU A 88 5.90 -0.48 9.09
N SER A 89 5.03 0.36 8.55
CA SER A 89 5.44 1.49 7.69
C SER A 89 6.18 2.57 8.48
N GLY A 90 5.81 2.83 9.74
CA GLY A 90 6.54 3.70 10.64
C GLY A 90 7.95 3.20 10.95
N GLN A 91 8.11 1.89 11.17
CA GLN A 91 9.43 1.27 11.38
C GLN A 91 10.31 1.37 10.12
N LEU A 92 9.72 1.19 8.94
CA LEU A 92 10.46 1.36 7.69
C LEU A 92 10.91 2.80 7.47
N VAL A 93 10.11 3.79 7.86
CA VAL A 93 10.53 5.19 7.76
C VAL A 93 11.74 5.45 8.61
N TRP A 94 11.80 4.89 9.81
CA TRP A 94 12.98 5.02 10.65
C TRP A 94 14.24 4.54 9.90
N ILE A 95 14.17 3.36 9.28
CA ILE A 95 15.27 2.80 8.48
C ILE A 95 15.60 3.69 7.26
N LEU A 96 14.59 4.11 6.52
CA LEU A 96 14.75 4.92 5.31
C LEU A 96 15.23 6.34 5.60
N ASN A 97 14.95 6.88 6.79
CA ASN A 97 15.42 8.19 7.24
C ASN A 97 16.93 8.18 7.55
N TYR A 98 17.51 7.02 7.87
CA TYR A 98 18.97 6.87 7.97
C TYR A 98 19.65 6.79 6.60
N TRP A 99 18.92 6.43 5.54
CA TRP A 99 19.45 6.45 4.17
C TRP A 99 19.27 7.81 3.52
N HIS A 100 20.34 8.33 2.89
CA HIS A 100 20.32 9.58 2.14
C HIS A 100 19.71 9.39 0.74
N LEU A 101 18.44 9.00 0.67
CA LEU A 101 17.71 8.93 -0.59
C LEU A 101 17.10 10.29 -0.94
N SER A 102 16.81 10.53 -2.21
CA SER A 102 15.97 11.65 -2.64
C SER A 102 14.54 11.43 -2.14
N GLY A 103 13.76 12.48 -1.86
CA GLY A 103 12.44 12.30 -1.27
C GLY A 103 11.43 11.58 -2.16
N LEU A 104 11.61 11.66 -3.48
CA LEU A 104 10.87 10.84 -4.42
C LEU A 104 11.19 9.34 -4.25
N ARG A 105 12.46 8.95 -4.15
CA ARG A 105 12.88 7.56 -3.93
C ARG A 105 12.36 7.03 -2.60
N GLY A 106 12.48 7.81 -1.53
CA GLY A 106 11.95 7.45 -0.21
C GLY A 106 10.43 7.25 -0.22
N GLY A 107 9.69 8.18 -0.83
CA GLY A 107 8.23 8.10 -0.96
C GLY A 107 7.76 6.90 -1.79
N LEU A 108 8.44 6.60 -2.90
CA LEU A 108 8.14 5.44 -3.75
C LEU A 108 8.41 4.11 -3.04
N LEU A 109 9.49 4.01 -2.26
CA LEU A 109 9.78 2.81 -1.46
C LEU A 109 8.71 2.58 -0.38
N LEU A 110 8.26 3.64 0.28
CA LEU A 110 7.15 3.55 1.24
C LEU A 110 5.86 3.09 0.57
N LEU A 111 5.54 3.66 -0.60
CA LEU A 111 4.35 3.28 -1.36
C LEU A 111 4.39 1.81 -1.76
N LEU A 112 5.56 1.33 -2.19
CA LEU A 112 5.76 -0.07 -2.56
C LEU A 112 5.56 -1.00 -1.37
N PHE A 113 6.09 -0.65 -0.21
CA PHE A 113 5.90 -1.44 1.00
C PHE A 113 4.44 -1.45 1.47
N PHE A 114 3.79 -0.29 1.44
CA PHE A 114 2.37 -0.15 1.74
C PHE A 114 1.51 -1.03 0.83
N TYR A 115 1.80 -1.03 -0.48
CA TYR A 115 1.12 -1.87 -1.45
C TYR A 115 1.28 -3.36 -1.15
N LEU A 116 2.50 -3.79 -0.80
CA LEU A 116 2.79 -5.19 -0.51
C LEU A 116 2.05 -5.67 0.74
N LEU A 117 2.09 -4.89 1.83
CA LEU A 117 1.39 -5.23 3.06
C LEU A 117 -0.12 -5.28 2.86
N THR A 118 -0.70 -4.26 2.23
CA THR A 118 -2.15 -4.21 1.98
C THR A 118 -2.61 -5.34 1.06
N GLY A 119 -1.84 -5.69 0.03
CA GLY A 119 -2.13 -6.79 -0.88
C GLY A 119 -2.10 -8.17 -0.20
N ILE A 120 -1.08 -8.44 0.63
CA ILE A 120 -0.99 -9.70 1.39
C ILE A 120 -2.15 -9.83 2.39
N LEU A 121 -2.47 -8.74 3.10
CA LEU A 121 -3.54 -8.75 4.10
C LEU A 121 -4.94 -8.90 3.48
N LEU A 122 -5.18 -8.30 2.31
CA LEU A 122 -6.44 -8.45 1.57
C LEU A 122 -6.62 -9.85 0.99
N THR A 123 -5.54 -10.46 0.48
CA THR A 123 -5.61 -11.80 -0.11
C THR A 123 -5.75 -12.89 0.94
N GLY A 124 -5.21 -12.67 2.16
CA GLY A 124 -5.37 -13.57 3.30
C GLY A 124 -4.83 -15.00 3.11
N ARG A 125 -4.12 -15.25 2.00
CA ARG A 125 -3.60 -16.57 1.61
C ARG A 125 -2.09 -16.47 1.36
N PHE A 126 -1.30 -17.14 2.20
CA PHE A 126 0.13 -17.29 2.00
C PHE A 126 0.41 -18.48 1.09
N ASN A 127 0.22 -18.32 -0.22
CA ASN A 127 0.62 -19.33 -1.21
C ASN A 127 2.00 -18.97 -1.79
N ARG A 128 2.84 -19.97 -2.08
CA ARG A 128 4.14 -19.79 -2.76
C ARG A 128 4.01 -18.99 -4.05
N GLN A 129 2.93 -19.20 -4.79
CA GLN A 129 2.63 -18.43 -6.00
C GLN A 129 2.38 -16.95 -5.72
N LEU A 130 1.73 -16.63 -4.60
CA LEU A 130 1.49 -15.25 -4.17
C LEU A 130 2.81 -14.55 -3.79
N ILE A 131 3.72 -15.29 -3.12
CA ILE A 131 5.06 -14.80 -2.79
C ILE A 131 5.84 -14.50 -4.08
N ILE A 132 5.76 -15.37 -5.09
CA ILE A 132 6.41 -15.15 -6.38
C ILE A 132 5.79 -13.94 -7.10
N GLU A 133 4.48 -13.83 -7.17
CA GLU A 133 3.79 -12.74 -7.90
C GLU A 133 4.06 -11.37 -7.25
N TYR A 134 3.84 -11.25 -5.95
CA TYR A 134 4.14 -10.00 -5.22
C TYR A 134 5.64 -9.73 -5.15
N GLY A 135 6.47 -10.77 -5.02
CA GLY A 135 7.93 -10.63 -5.04
C GLY A 135 8.44 -10.11 -6.38
N SER A 136 7.90 -10.64 -7.50
CA SER A 136 8.25 -10.20 -8.86
C SER A 136 7.85 -8.74 -9.10
N ILE A 137 6.62 -8.37 -8.73
CA ILE A 137 6.14 -6.99 -8.85
C ILE A 137 6.99 -6.05 -8.01
N THR A 138 7.36 -6.47 -6.80
CA THR A 138 8.23 -5.69 -5.90
C THR A 138 9.62 -5.52 -6.48
N LEU A 139 10.19 -6.57 -7.07
CA LEU A 139 11.50 -6.51 -7.70
C LEU A 139 11.49 -5.57 -8.91
N ILE A 140 10.48 -5.67 -9.77
CA ILE A 140 10.32 -4.78 -10.93
C ILE A 140 10.14 -3.33 -10.48
N ALA A 141 9.31 -3.08 -9.46
CA ALA A 141 9.10 -1.75 -8.92
C ALA A 141 10.38 -1.20 -8.27
N LEU A 142 11.12 -2.01 -7.51
CA LEU A 142 12.42 -1.63 -6.94
C LEU A 142 13.42 -1.25 -8.02
N LEU A 143 13.55 -2.07 -9.06
CA LEU A 143 14.41 -1.78 -10.21
C LEU A 143 13.98 -0.48 -10.89
N GLY A 144 12.67 -0.28 -11.11
CA GLY A 144 12.13 0.95 -11.66
C GLY A 144 12.47 2.18 -10.81
N ILE A 145 12.34 2.09 -9.49
CA ILE A 145 12.70 3.18 -8.57
C ILE A 145 14.20 3.49 -8.66
N PHE A 146 15.07 2.49 -8.61
CA PHE A 146 16.52 2.71 -8.65
C PHE A 146 17.03 3.19 -10.02
N LEU A 147 16.38 2.78 -11.11
CA LEU A 147 16.80 3.13 -12.48
C LEU A 147 16.22 4.45 -12.98
N LEU A 148 14.97 4.78 -12.61
CA LEU A 148 14.26 5.97 -13.14
C LEU A 148 14.15 7.13 -12.16
N ALA A 149 14.16 6.90 -10.85
CA ALA A 149 14.06 8.00 -9.90
C ALA A 149 15.43 8.69 -9.74
N PRO A 150 15.51 10.02 -9.84
CA PRO A 150 16.76 10.78 -9.70
C PRO A 150 17.36 10.72 -8.29
#